data_AF-A0A7J0AB53-F1
#
_entry.id   AF-A0A7J0AB53-F1
#
_cell.length_a   1.000
_cell.length_b   1.000
_cell.length_c   1.000
_cell.angle_alpha   90.00
_cell.angle_beta   90.00
_cell.angle_gamma   90.00
#
_symmetry.space_group_name_H-M   'P 1'
#
loop_
_entity.id
_entity.type
_entity.pdbx_description
1 polymer ?
#
loop_
_entity_poly.entity_id
_entity_poly.type
_entity_poly.pdbx_seq_one_letter_code
_entity_poly.pdbx_strand_id
1 'polypeptide(L)' 'MTFDELQHTLNKSVIYFGAGSSLGYCIANYCLLRHATVFALATGLLYSLHLICKWVIALVEEYKRLKAQENENIS' A
#
# COMPACT_ATOMS: atom_id res chain seq x y z
N MET A 1 -14.55 -4.92 -6.68
CA MET A 1 -13.86 -3.64 -6.95
C MET A 1 -13.01 -3.91 -8.16
N THR A 2 -13.28 -3.29 -9.30
CA THR A 2 -12.65 -3.71 -10.56
C THR A 2 -11.12 -3.67 -10.44
N PHE A 3 -10.42 -4.61 -11.10
CA PHE A 3 -8.96 -4.73 -11.04
C PHE A 3 -8.24 -3.39 -11.31
N ASP A 4 -8.82 -2.56 -12.18
CA ASP A 4 -8.37 -1.21 -12.51
C ASP A 4 -8.38 -0.25 -11.29
N GLU A 5 -9.45 -0.26 -10.49
CA GLU A 5 -9.54 0.52 -9.25
C GLU A 5 -8.53 0.03 -8.20
N LEU A 6 -8.26 -1.27 -8.18
CA LEU A 6 -7.26 -1.88 -7.32
C LEU A 6 -5.85 -1.42 -7.72
N GLN A 7 -5.55 -1.44 -9.01
CA GLN A 7 -4.27 -0.99 -9.56
C GLN A 7 -4.07 0.51 -9.33
N HIS A 8 -5.12 1.31 -9.50
CA HIS A 8 -5.12 2.73 -9.18
C HIS A 8 -4.86 2.98 -7.69
N THR A 9 -5.47 2.19 -6.80
CA THR A 9 -5.24 2.27 -5.34
C THR A 9 -3.81 1.92 -4.97
N LEU A 10 -3.20 0.94 -5.65
CA LEU A 10 -1.80 0.57 -5.45
C LEU A 10 -0.84 1.65 -5.96
N ASN A 11 -1.11 2.22 -7.14
CA ASN A 11 -0.30 3.33 -7.65
C ASN A 11 -0.37 4.53 -6.69
N LYS A 12 -1.57 4.82 -6.17
CA LYS A 12 -1.79 5.86 -5.16
C LYS A 12 -1.03 5.56 -3.87
N SER A 13 -0.98 4.31 -3.40
CA SER A 13 -0.25 3.93 -2.18
C SER A 13 1.27 4.11 -2.35
N VAL A 14 1.82 3.84 -3.52
CA VAL A 14 3.24 4.10 -3.85
C VAL A 14 3.55 5.60 -3.86
N ILE A 15 2.66 6.43 -4.40
CA ILE A 15 2.82 7.89 -4.36
C ILE A 15 2.82 8.39 -2.91
N TYR A 16 1.90 7.88 -2.07
CA TYR A 16 1.89 8.21 -0.64
C TYR A 16 3.11 7.69 0.12
N PHE A 17 3.64 6.51 -0.25
CA PHE A 17 4.90 6.00 0.29
C PHE A 17 6.05 6.98 -0.01
N GLY A 18 6.19 7.40 -1.27
CA GLY A 18 7.23 8.36 -1.68
C GLY A 18 7.09 9.72 -0.98
N ALA A 19 5.87 10.24 -0.85
CA ALA A 19 5.60 11.49 -0.15
C ALA A 19 5.93 11.39 1.36
N GLY A 20 5.48 10.30 2.01
CA GLY A 20 5.75 10.03 3.42
C GLY A 20 7.24 9.84 3.71
N SER A 21 7.97 9.13 2.82
CA SER A 21 9.41 8.98 2.94
C SER A 21 10.17 10.28 2.75
N SER A 22 9.75 11.13 1.80
CA SER A 22 10.38 12.44 1.59
C SER A 22 10.22 13.33 2.82
N LEU A 23 9.02 13.38 3.40
CA LEU A 23 8.74 14.11 4.64
C LEU A 23 9.55 13.55 5.82
N GLY A 24 9.57 12.22 5.98
CA GLY A 24 10.35 11.55 7.01
C GLY A 24 11.85 11.82 6.89
N TYR A 25 12.38 11.89 5.67
CA TYR A 25 13.76 12.23 5.41
C TYR A 25 14.09 13.67 5.80
N CYS A 26 13.22 14.63 5.43
CA CYS A 26 13.37 16.04 5.83
C CYS A 26 13.36 16.20 7.36
N ILE A 27 12.41 15.56 8.04
CA ILE A 27 12.31 15.60 9.50
C ILE A 27 13.55 14.95 10.15
N ALA A 28 14.01 13.82 9.62
CA ALA A 28 15.15 13.13 10.18
C ALA A 28 16.47 13.88 9.97
N ASN A 29 16.63 14.58 8.84
CA ASN A 29 17.75 15.50 8.62
C ASN A 29 17.70 16.70 9.58
N TYR A 30 16.51 17.29 9.77
CA TYR A 30 16.33 18.42 10.70
C TYR A 30 16.64 18.02 12.15
N CYS A 31 16.25 16.81 12.56
CA CYS A 31 16.53 16.27 13.88
C CYS A 31 17.93 15.64 14.04
N LEU A 32 18.82 15.76 13.03
CA LEU A 32 20.19 15.19 13.03
C LEU A 32 20.21 13.69 13.38
N LEU A 33 19.20 12.94 12.93
CA LEU A 33 19.12 11.50 13.17
C LEU A 33 20.18 10.78 12.33
N ARG A 34 21.05 10.02 13.00
CA ARG A 34 22.12 9.24 12.37
C ARG A 34 21.62 8.24 11.31
N HIS A 35 20.35 7.85 11.38
CA HIS A 35 19.72 6.91 10.46
C HIS A 35 18.49 7.52 9.76
N ALA A 36 18.66 8.70 9.14
CA ALA A 36 17.60 9.41 8.44
C ALA A 36 16.88 8.56 7.37
N THR A 37 17.61 7.68 6.68
CA THR A 37 17.05 6.78 5.68
C THR A 37 16.10 5.74 6.28
N VAL A 38 16.42 5.21 7.47
CA VAL A 38 15.57 4.23 8.15
C VAL A 38 14.28 4.90 8.63
N PHE A 39 14.40 6.12 9.15
CA PHE A 39 13.25 6.90 9.60
C PHE A 39 12.33 7.30 8.44
N ALA A 40 12.91 7.69 7.31
CA ALA A 40 12.20 7.97 6.06
C ALA A 40 11.46 6.73 5.53
N LEU A 41 12.13 5.58 5.52
CA LEU A 41 11.48 4.33 5.10
C LEU A 41 10.34 3.96 6.05
N ALA A 42 10.53 4.06 7.36
CA ALA A 42 9.50 3.75 8.36
C ALA A 42 8.26 4.64 8.23
N THR A 43 8.45 5.95 8.07
CA THR A 43 7.37 6.94 7.91
C THR A 43 6.63 6.77 6.59
N GLY A 44 7.33 6.54 5.49
CA GLY A 44 6.71 6.16 4.21
C GLY A 44 5.91 4.87 4.32
N LEU A 45 6.47 3.84 4.98
CA LEU A 45 5.81 2.56 5.17
C LEU A 45 4.51 2.75 5.95
N LEU A 46 4.54 3.47 7.09
CA LEU A 46 3.35 3.75 7.90
C LEU A 46 2.25 4.47 7.12
N TYR A 47 2.60 5.44 6.27
CA TYR A 47 1.65 6.16 5.42
C TYR A 47 1.01 5.27 4.36
N SER A 48 1.80 4.38 3.76
CA SER A 48 1.33 3.45 2.72
C SER A 48 0.63 2.21 3.28
N LEU A 49 0.94 1.81 4.52
CA LEU A 49 0.50 0.54 5.10
C LEU A 49 -1.02 0.43 5.15
N HIS A 50 -1.70 1.52 5.52
CA HIS A 50 -3.16 1.53 5.59
C HIS A 50 -3.82 1.31 4.21
N LEU A 51 -3.22 1.86 3.15
CA LEU A 51 -3.68 1.69 1.78
C LEU A 51 -3.34 0.29 1.24
N ILE A 52 -2.16 -0.23 1.57
CA ILE A 52 -1.72 -1.59 1.22
C ILE A 52 -2.62 -2.63 1.90
N CYS A 53 -2.92 -2.50 3.19
CA CYS A 53 -3.83 -3.42 3.88
C CYS A 53 -5.22 -3.41 3.25
N LYS A 54 -5.78 -2.22 2.94
CA LYS A 54 -7.05 -2.11 2.22
C LYS A 54 -7.00 -2.80 0.86
N TRP A 55 -5.91 -2.60 0.12
CA TRP A 55 -5.70 -3.23 -1.19
C TRP A 55 -5.64 -4.76 -1.09
N VAL A 56 -4.88 -5.30 -0.15
CA VAL A 56 -4.76 -6.76 0.06
C VAL A 56 -6.10 -7.38 0.43
N ILE A 57 -6.88 -6.74 1.31
CA ILE A 57 -8.21 -7.25 1.71
C ILE A 57 -9.13 -7.31 0.49
N ALA A 58 -9.19 -6.22 -0.30
CA ALA A 58 -10.02 -6.16 -1.50
C ALA A 58 -9.56 -7.20 -2.54
N LEU A 59 -8.25 -7.43 -2.70
CA LEU A 59 -7.72 -8.47 -3.59
C LEU A 59 -8.15 -9.89 -3.14
N VAL A 60 -8.10 -10.16 -1.83
CA VAL A 60 -8.51 -11.45 -1.26
C VAL A 60 -10.01 -11.68 -1.41
N GLU A 61 -10.83 -10.64 -1.24
CA GLU A 61 -12.27 -10.71 -1.49
C GLU A 61 -12.58 -10.98 -2.97
N GLU A 62 -11.93 -10.26 -3.89
CA GLU A 62 -12.11 -10.45 -5.33
C GLU A 62 -11.67 -11.88 -5.74
N TYR A 63 -10.55 -12.37 -5.21
CA TYR A 63 -10.07 -13.74 -5.43
C TYR A 63 -11.07 -14.79 -4.91
N LYS A 64 -11.65 -14.57 -3.73
CA LYS A 64 -12.71 -15.44 -3.19
C LYS A 64 -13.96 -15.45 -4.08
N ARG A 65 -14.37 -14.30 -4.62
CA ARG A 65 -15.52 -14.21 -5.54
C ARG A 65 -15.25 -14.95 -6.85
N LEU A 66 -14.07 -14.77 -7.43
CA LEU A 66 -13.66 -15.49 -8.65
C LEU A 66 -13.64 -17.01 -8.42
N LYS A 67 -13.08 -17.47 -7.29
CA LYS A 67 -13.06 -18.88 -6.94
C LYS A 67 -14.46 -19.46 -6.69
N ALA A 68 -15.39 -18.67 -6.15
CA ALA A 68 -16.78 -19.09 -5.98
C ALA A 68 -17.51 -19.24 -7.32
N GLN A 69 -17.30 -18.32 -8.27
CA GLN A 69 -17.86 -18.41 -9.63
C GLN A 69 -17.28 -19.59 -10.43
N GLU A 70 -16.00 -19.92 -10.24
CA GLU A 70 -15.37 -21.09 -10.86
C GLU A 70 -16.05 -22.39 -10.40
N ASN A 71 -16.30 -22.54 -9.10
CA ASN A 71 -16.98 -23.73 -8.56
C ASN A 71 -18.44 -23.86 -9.02
N GLU A 72 -19.14 -22.75 -9.28
CA GLU A 72 -20.54 -22.76 -9.73
C GLU A 72 -20.66 -23.13 -11.21
N ASN A 73 -19.67 -22.79 -12.05
CA ASN A 73 -19.63 -23.14 -13.48
C ASN A 73 -19.18 -24.59 -13.76
N ILE A 74 -18.67 -25.30 -12.76
CA ILE A 74 -18.20 -26.70 -12.88
C ILE A 74 -19.28 -27.70 -12.40
N SER A 75 -20.36 -27.22 -11.75
CA SER A 75 -21.49 -28.04 -11.30
C SER A 75 -22.67 -28.01 -12.25
#